data_AF-G6C480-F1
#
_entry.id   AF-G6C480-F1
#
_cell.length_a   1.000
_cell.length_b   1.000
_cell.length_c   1.000
_cell.angle_alpha   90.00
_cell.angle_beta   90.00
_cell.angle_gamma   90.00
#
_symmetry.space_group_name_H-M   'P 1'
#
loop_
_entity.id
_entity.type
_entity.pdbx_description
1 polymer ?
#
loop_
_entity_poly.entity_id
_entity_poly.type
_entity_poly.pdbx_seq_one_letter_code
_entity_poly.pdbx_strand_id
1 'polypeptide(L)'
;MLNFYNYELKEKAKEYIEEIKNLSKTLNNESQNFIKTLFEPEKRKYYSYGYADVLVEQISEKLKTKKDVKLNDIFPESLYPALKLLMGEKFFKIFMAISKNITKVPFSSGYSRRMIRSKSYFNYIYLLFLLLTKFTDLYFLDIDVIKILKKDYNYKDLYNIENSPHYIAYEIDNGNQEVIDLIKSALSSQKSEIDLTYSIMEAIFISNNKELLELTGKLLLAAKLQEGVRQQICENMDRGIQENFEYIFKIIYDSDLIRFSSVKRALGTWTGLARDENTDITKFGKKELEIINKLIANPKYEDELLKSDDNVEVYLGLWNKAARDIRDSVEAMEKLLKSSKYHIKL
;
A
#
# COMPACT_ATOMS: atom_id res chain seq x y z
N MET A 1 -2.61 -13.22 10.97
CA MET A 1 -1.37 -13.80 11.51
C MET A 1 -1.69 -15.18 12.00
N LEU A 2 -0.93 -16.19 11.57
CA LEU A 2 -1.00 -17.58 12.02
C LEU A 2 -2.43 -18.12 12.11
N ASN A 3 -3.29 -17.68 11.18
CA ASN A 3 -4.70 -18.02 11.13
C ASN A 3 -4.98 -18.59 9.75
N PHE A 4 -4.92 -19.91 9.65
CA PHE A 4 -5.02 -20.65 8.40
C PHE A 4 -6.32 -21.45 8.36
N TYR A 5 -6.94 -21.52 7.17
CA TYR A 5 -8.12 -22.38 6.95
C TYR A 5 -7.75 -23.87 6.90
N ASN A 6 -6.54 -24.19 6.43
CA ASN A 6 -6.02 -25.55 6.40
C ASN A 6 -5.80 -26.09 7.83
N TYR A 7 -6.35 -27.27 8.11
CA TYR A 7 -6.33 -27.87 9.45
C TYR A 7 -4.90 -28.18 9.94
N GLU A 8 -4.05 -28.75 9.09
CA GLU A 8 -2.66 -29.10 9.45
C GLU A 8 -1.85 -27.85 9.81
N LEU A 9 -1.97 -26.79 9.00
CA LEU A 9 -1.33 -25.51 9.29
C LEU A 9 -1.87 -24.88 10.57
N LYS A 10 -3.16 -25.04 10.86
CA LYS A 10 -3.77 -24.52 12.07
C LYS A 10 -3.21 -25.20 13.32
N GLU A 11 -3.04 -26.52 13.31
CA GLU A 11 -2.44 -27.24 14.45
C GLU A 11 -0.95 -26.88 14.61
N LYS A 12 -0.17 -26.87 13.52
CA LYS A 12 1.23 -26.40 13.55
C LYS A 12 1.36 -24.97 14.06
N ALA A 13 0.44 -24.08 13.67
CA ALA A 13 0.41 -22.70 14.14
C ALA A 13 0.14 -22.59 15.65
N LYS A 14 -0.72 -23.45 16.22
CA LYS A 14 -0.94 -23.49 17.67
C LYS A 14 0.32 -23.90 18.43
N GLU A 15 0.98 -24.97 17.97
CA GLU A 15 2.24 -25.44 18.56
C GLU A 15 3.31 -24.34 18.51
N TYR A 16 3.45 -23.68 17.36
CA TYR A 16 4.38 -22.57 17.17
C TYR A 16 4.05 -21.36 18.06
N ILE A 17 2.77 -21.02 18.25
CA ILE A 17 2.34 -19.95 19.17
C ILE A 17 2.73 -20.29 20.61
N GLU A 18 2.52 -21.52 21.06
CA GLU A 18 2.90 -21.95 22.42
C GLU A 18 4.42 -21.96 22.61
N GLU A 19 5.20 -22.32 21.59
CA GLU A 19 6.65 -22.18 21.58
C GLU A 19 7.07 -20.71 21.73
N ILE A 20 6.52 -19.80 20.92
CA ILE A 20 6.79 -18.36 21.00
C ILE A 20 6.47 -17.82 22.40
N LYS A 21 5.31 -18.17 22.97
CA LYS A 21 4.94 -17.75 24.32
C LYS A 21 5.97 -18.21 25.35
N ASN A 22 6.43 -19.46 25.27
CA ASN A 22 7.43 -19.98 26.19
C ASN A 22 8.79 -19.29 26.03
N LEU A 23 9.28 -19.12 24.80
CA LEU A 23 10.53 -18.42 24.53
C LEU A 23 10.48 -16.95 24.96
N SER A 24 9.31 -16.31 24.82
CA SER A 24 9.12 -14.90 25.17
C SER A 24 9.38 -14.60 26.64
N LYS A 25 9.24 -15.58 27.55
CA LYS A 25 9.47 -15.43 29.01
C LYS A 25 10.90 -14.97 29.36
N THR A 26 11.84 -15.17 28.45
CA THR A 26 13.25 -14.75 28.61
C THR A 26 13.54 -13.34 28.10
N LEU A 27 12.56 -12.69 27.44
CA LEU A 27 12.70 -11.36 26.86
C LEU A 27 12.46 -10.25 27.89
N ASN A 28 12.65 -8.99 27.52
CA ASN A 28 12.27 -7.85 28.35
C ASN A 28 10.74 -7.76 28.56
N ASN A 29 10.33 -7.01 29.58
CA ASN A 29 8.93 -6.89 30.00
C ASN A 29 8.01 -6.38 28.88
N GLU A 30 8.45 -5.39 28.10
CA GLU A 30 7.67 -4.83 27.00
C GLU A 30 7.43 -5.87 25.89
N SER A 31 8.46 -6.63 25.54
CA SER A 31 8.38 -7.73 24.57
C SER A 31 7.46 -8.85 25.05
N GLN A 32 7.56 -9.25 26.32
CA GLN A 32 6.66 -10.23 26.93
C GLN A 32 5.20 -9.76 26.86
N ASN A 33 4.94 -8.51 27.27
CA ASN A 33 3.58 -7.95 27.27
C ASN A 33 3.02 -7.82 25.85
N PHE A 34 3.86 -7.49 24.87
CA PHE A 34 3.48 -7.43 23.47
C PHE A 34 3.03 -8.80 22.94
N ILE A 35 3.84 -9.85 23.15
CA ILE A 35 3.51 -11.23 22.75
C ILE A 35 2.26 -11.73 23.45
N LYS A 36 2.13 -11.47 24.76
CA LYS A 36 0.93 -11.81 25.53
C LYS A 36 -0.30 -11.14 24.95
N THR A 37 -0.27 -9.82 24.72
CA THR A 37 -1.40 -9.08 24.17
C THR A 37 -1.78 -9.56 22.76
N LEU A 38 -0.78 -9.92 21.95
CA LEU A 38 -0.98 -10.44 20.60
C LEU A 38 -1.75 -11.77 20.61
N PHE A 39 -1.35 -12.75 21.42
CA PHE A 39 -1.93 -14.10 21.39
C PHE A 39 -3.00 -14.38 22.45
N GLU A 40 -3.04 -13.61 23.54
CA GLU A 40 -3.96 -13.75 24.67
C GLU A 40 -4.64 -12.41 25.01
N PRO A 41 -5.35 -11.77 24.05
CA PRO A 41 -6.00 -10.50 24.31
C PRO A 41 -7.12 -10.63 25.35
N GLU A 42 -7.10 -9.79 26.39
CA GLU A 42 -8.10 -9.77 27.46
C GLU A 42 -9.52 -9.44 26.97
N LYS A 43 -9.64 -8.71 25.85
CA LYS A 43 -10.91 -8.34 25.21
C LYS A 43 -10.78 -8.45 23.69
N ARG A 44 -11.37 -9.49 23.08
CA ARG A 44 -11.67 -9.47 21.63
C ARG A 44 -13.07 -8.90 21.43
N LYS A 45 -13.18 -7.80 20.69
CA LYS A 45 -14.50 -7.39 20.17
C LYS A 45 -14.95 -8.42 19.15
N TYR A 46 -16.27 -8.58 19.00
CA TYR A 46 -16.90 -9.55 18.09
C TYR A 46 -16.48 -9.41 16.61
N TYR A 47 -15.91 -8.25 16.24
CA TYR A 47 -15.43 -7.91 14.88
C TYR A 47 -13.89 -7.88 14.74
N SER A 48 -13.14 -8.39 15.72
CA SER A 48 -11.69 -8.55 15.58
C SER A 48 -11.41 -9.83 14.78
N TYR A 49 -10.87 -9.69 13.57
CA TYR A 49 -10.63 -10.78 12.62
C TYR A 49 -9.18 -11.31 12.69
N GLY A 50 -8.26 -10.66 13.43
CA GLY A 50 -6.88 -11.11 13.58
C GLY A 50 -6.21 -10.74 14.91
N TYR A 51 -5.16 -11.48 15.27
CA TYR A 51 -4.38 -11.28 16.52
C TYR A 51 -3.83 -9.85 16.68
N ALA A 52 -3.50 -9.18 15.57
CA ALA A 52 -2.92 -7.84 15.58
C ALA A 52 -3.93 -6.71 15.84
N ASP A 53 -5.23 -6.95 15.67
CA ASP A 53 -6.24 -5.87 15.68
C ASP A 53 -6.32 -5.17 17.05
N VAL A 54 -6.21 -5.94 18.13
CA VAL A 54 -6.23 -5.39 19.50
C VAL A 54 -5.05 -4.46 19.74
N LEU A 55 -3.86 -4.81 19.22
CA LEU A 55 -2.68 -3.96 19.31
C LEU A 55 -2.84 -2.69 18.45
N VAL A 56 -3.40 -2.81 17.25
CA VAL A 56 -3.70 -1.66 16.39
C VAL A 56 -4.63 -0.69 17.11
N GLU A 57 -5.71 -1.18 17.73
CA GLU A 57 -6.65 -0.35 18.50
C GLU A 57 -5.95 0.33 19.68
N GLN A 58 -5.21 -0.42 20.50
CA GLN A 58 -4.52 0.12 21.68
C GLN A 58 -3.48 1.18 21.33
N ILE A 59 -2.67 0.93 20.30
CA ILE A 59 -1.63 1.86 19.85
C ILE A 59 -2.27 3.09 19.21
N SER A 60 -3.32 2.93 18.40
CA SER A 60 -4.04 4.05 17.79
C SER A 60 -4.64 4.94 18.87
N GLU A 61 -5.30 4.37 19.88
CA GLU A 61 -5.89 5.11 20.99
C GLU A 61 -4.82 5.86 21.80
N LYS A 62 -3.68 5.22 22.08
CA LYS A 62 -2.53 5.84 22.77
C LYS A 62 -1.92 7.01 22.00
N LEU A 63 -1.92 6.94 20.66
CA LEU A 63 -1.21 7.89 19.81
C LEU A 63 -2.13 8.93 19.14
N LYS A 64 -3.45 8.85 19.29
CA LYS A 64 -4.41 9.70 18.56
C LYS A 64 -4.23 11.21 18.75
N THR A 65 -3.71 11.64 19.89
CA THR A 65 -3.48 13.06 20.20
C THR A 65 -2.07 13.52 19.80
N LYS A 66 -1.18 12.60 19.41
CA LYS A 66 0.20 12.94 19.03
C LYS A 66 0.24 13.43 17.59
N LYS A 67 0.56 14.71 17.41
CA LYS A 67 0.59 15.37 16.08
C LYS A 67 1.55 14.71 15.09
N ASP A 68 2.75 14.33 15.55
CA ASP A 68 3.81 13.78 14.71
C ASP A 68 4.26 12.41 15.24
N VAL A 69 3.47 11.37 14.93
CA VAL A 69 3.83 9.98 15.27
C VAL A 69 5.00 9.52 14.40
N LYS A 70 6.00 8.93 15.03
CA LYS A 70 7.19 8.35 14.41
C LYS A 70 7.14 6.81 14.47
N LEU A 71 7.94 6.15 13.64
CA LEU A 71 8.04 4.68 13.66
C LEU A 71 8.35 4.13 15.06
N ASN A 72 9.30 4.75 15.78
CA ASN A 72 9.70 4.34 17.12
C ASN A 72 8.61 4.54 18.19
N ASP A 73 7.56 5.31 17.91
CA ASP A 73 6.39 5.40 18.80
C ASP A 73 5.51 4.15 18.71
N ILE A 74 5.54 3.46 17.57
CA ILE A 74 4.77 2.24 17.29
C ILE A 74 5.62 1.01 17.62
N PHE A 75 6.88 0.99 17.17
CA PHE A 75 7.84 -0.09 17.38
C PHE A 75 9.12 0.44 18.05
N PRO A 76 9.08 0.74 19.36
CA PRO A 76 10.28 1.10 20.09
C PRO A 76 11.29 -0.06 20.12
N GLU A 77 12.57 0.24 20.31
CA GLU A 77 13.65 -0.77 20.32
C GLU A 77 13.44 -1.88 21.36
N SER A 78 12.75 -1.58 22.46
CA SER A 78 12.36 -2.57 23.47
C SER A 78 11.49 -3.70 22.92
N LEU A 79 10.77 -3.49 21.81
CA LEU A 79 9.98 -4.53 21.13
C LEU A 79 10.78 -5.36 20.12
N TYR A 80 12.01 -4.98 19.77
CA TYR A 80 12.78 -5.70 18.75
C TYR A 80 12.99 -7.19 19.06
N PRO A 81 13.23 -7.60 20.33
CA PRO A 81 13.32 -9.02 20.66
C PRO A 81 12.03 -9.80 20.34
N ALA A 82 10.84 -9.24 20.65
CA ALA A 82 9.56 -9.86 20.29
C ALA A 82 9.37 -9.95 18.77
N LEU A 83 9.69 -8.88 18.03
CA LEU A 83 9.56 -8.88 16.56
C LEU A 83 10.48 -9.94 15.92
N LYS A 84 11.74 -10.01 16.36
CA LYS A 84 12.69 -11.04 15.90
C LYS A 84 12.25 -12.45 16.25
N LEU A 85 11.65 -12.65 17.42
CA LEU A 85 11.10 -13.95 17.80
C LEU A 85 9.95 -14.37 16.87
N LEU A 86 9.10 -13.42 16.45
CA LEU A 86 7.94 -13.67 15.60
C LEU A 86 8.26 -13.92 14.12
N MET A 87 9.29 -13.26 13.56
CA MET A 87 9.55 -13.30 12.12
C MET A 87 11.00 -13.67 11.75
N GLY A 88 11.84 -13.95 12.74
CA GLY A 88 13.27 -14.19 12.53
C GLY A 88 14.05 -12.92 12.17
N GLU A 89 15.38 -13.02 12.24
CA GLU A 89 16.30 -11.89 11.99
C GLU A 89 16.25 -11.38 10.55
N LYS A 90 16.09 -12.28 9.56
CA LYS A 90 16.00 -11.90 8.13
C LYS A 90 14.80 -11.00 7.91
N PHE A 91 13.58 -11.47 8.21
CA PHE A 91 12.38 -10.67 7.96
C PHE A 91 12.28 -9.47 8.89
N PHE A 92 12.83 -9.52 10.11
CA PHE A 92 12.90 -8.32 10.96
C PHE A 92 13.65 -7.17 10.28
N LYS A 93 14.81 -7.44 9.67
CA LYS A 93 15.58 -6.43 8.93
C LYS A 93 14.78 -5.87 7.74
N ILE A 94 14.11 -6.74 7.00
CA ILE A 94 13.28 -6.37 5.84
C ILE A 94 12.08 -5.51 6.30
N PHE A 95 11.35 -5.97 7.31
CA PHE A 95 10.24 -5.26 7.93
C PHE A 95 10.65 -3.85 8.37
N MET A 96 11.78 -3.70 9.05
CA MET A 96 12.27 -2.38 9.50
C MET A 96 12.69 -1.49 8.32
N ALA A 97 13.30 -2.04 7.27
CA ALA A 97 13.68 -1.28 6.08
C ALA A 97 12.47 -0.75 5.30
N ILE A 98 11.44 -1.59 5.13
CA ILE A 98 10.15 -1.19 4.53
C ILE A 98 9.47 -0.14 5.41
N SER A 99 9.37 -0.41 6.71
CA SER A 99 8.69 0.46 7.68
C SER A 99 9.26 1.87 7.66
N LYS A 100 10.58 2.04 7.56
CA LYS A 100 11.24 3.36 7.47
C LYS A 100 10.82 4.19 6.25
N ASN A 101 10.42 3.52 5.17
CA ASN A 101 10.03 4.17 3.91
C ASN A 101 8.51 4.16 3.69
N ILE A 102 7.72 3.65 4.63
CA ILE A 102 6.29 3.42 4.42
C ILE A 102 5.52 4.72 4.10
N THR A 103 5.99 5.86 4.59
CA THR A 103 5.36 7.17 4.33
C THR A 103 5.52 7.66 2.89
N LYS A 104 6.35 7.01 2.07
CA LYS A 104 6.50 7.32 0.64
C LYS A 104 5.35 6.76 -0.21
N VAL A 105 4.62 5.78 0.31
CA VAL A 105 3.45 5.20 -0.37
C VAL A 105 2.16 5.70 0.27
N PRO A 106 1.01 5.65 -0.41
CA PRO A 106 -0.28 5.95 0.20
C PRO A 106 -0.63 5.00 1.33
N PHE A 107 -1.31 5.53 2.35
CA PHE A 107 -1.83 4.71 3.45
C PHE A 107 -3.25 4.21 3.21
N SER A 108 -3.96 4.80 2.26
CA SER A 108 -5.33 4.39 1.93
C SER A 108 -5.32 3.10 1.09
N SER A 109 -6.32 2.24 1.29
CA SER A 109 -6.38 0.92 0.67
C SER A 109 -7.82 0.50 0.34
N GLY A 110 -7.98 -0.57 -0.43
CA GLY A 110 -9.29 -1.10 -0.84
C GLY A 110 -9.88 -0.45 -2.10
N TYR A 111 -11.19 -0.62 -2.28
CA TYR A 111 -11.94 -0.18 -3.47
C TYR A 111 -12.16 1.34 -3.52
N SER A 112 -12.25 1.99 -2.36
CA SER A 112 -12.44 3.45 -2.23
C SER A 112 -11.13 4.21 -2.01
N ARG A 113 -9.99 3.54 -2.21
CA ARG A 113 -8.66 4.13 -1.98
C ARG A 113 -8.43 5.34 -2.88
N ARG A 114 -7.56 6.22 -2.41
CA ARG A 114 -7.10 7.43 -3.08
C ARG A 114 -5.59 7.53 -2.87
N MET A 115 -4.90 8.20 -3.78
CA MET A 115 -3.46 8.46 -3.63
C MET A 115 -3.21 9.50 -2.53
N ILE A 116 -3.29 9.09 -1.26
CA ILE A 116 -3.19 9.95 -0.07
C ILE A 116 -2.04 9.46 0.82
N ARG A 117 -1.14 10.37 1.17
CA ARG A 117 0.02 10.11 2.02
C ARG A 117 -0.05 10.89 3.32
N SER A 118 0.80 10.50 4.27
CA SER A 118 1.00 11.28 5.49
C SER A 118 2.45 11.21 5.93
N LYS A 119 2.96 12.29 6.52
CA LYS A 119 4.25 12.25 7.21
C LYS A 119 4.15 11.66 8.62
N SER A 120 2.94 11.55 9.17
CA SER A 120 2.70 10.93 10.48
C SER A 120 2.48 9.43 10.31
N TYR A 121 3.25 8.64 11.06
CA TYR A 121 3.12 7.18 11.07
C TYR A 121 1.78 6.70 11.65
N PHE A 122 1.00 7.59 12.27
CA PHE A 122 -0.35 7.30 12.78
C PHE A 122 -1.24 6.67 11.70
N ASN A 123 -1.23 7.26 10.49
CA ASN A 123 -2.04 6.78 9.37
C ASN A 123 -1.56 5.44 8.81
N TYR A 124 -0.34 5.01 9.17
CA TYR A 124 0.28 3.77 8.70
C TYR A 124 0.24 2.64 9.73
N ILE A 125 -0.29 2.85 10.95
CA ILE A 125 -0.33 1.83 12.01
C ILE A 125 -0.94 0.53 11.46
N TYR A 126 -2.10 0.60 10.81
CA TYR A 126 -2.76 -0.58 10.25
C TYR A 126 -1.89 -1.29 9.21
N LEU A 127 -1.32 -0.56 8.24
CA LEU A 127 -0.46 -1.14 7.21
C LEU A 127 0.80 -1.79 7.79
N LEU A 128 1.40 -1.19 8.82
CA LEU A 128 2.56 -1.76 9.50
C LEU A 128 2.22 -3.07 10.23
N PHE A 129 1.04 -3.17 10.84
CA PHE A 129 0.60 -4.41 11.48
C PHE A 129 0.17 -5.48 10.47
N LEU A 130 -0.30 -5.09 9.28
CA LEU A 130 -0.47 -6.01 8.16
C LEU A 130 0.88 -6.57 7.68
N LEU A 131 1.92 -5.73 7.59
CA LEU A 131 3.27 -6.16 7.26
C LEU A 131 3.86 -7.08 8.33
N LEU A 132 3.69 -6.74 9.61
CA LEU A 132 4.12 -7.59 10.73
C LEU A 132 3.46 -8.96 10.63
N THR A 133 2.12 -8.98 10.46
CA THR A 133 1.35 -10.21 10.23
C THR A 133 1.90 -11.01 9.05
N LYS A 134 2.15 -10.34 7.92
CA LYS A 134 2.67 -10.97 6.71
C LYS A 134 4.02 -11.64 6.96
N PHE A 135 4.98 -10.93 7.55
CA PHE A 135 6.32 -11.45 7.75
C PHE A 135 6.38 -12.57 8.78
N THR A 136 5.52 -12.53 9.80
CA THR A 136 5.32 -13.67 10.72
C THR A 136 4.78 -14.89 9.97
N ASP A 137 3.77 -14.71 9.10
CA ASP A 137 3.19 -15.82 8.32
C ASP A 137 4.23 -16.41 7.35
N LEU A 138 5.00 -15.57 6.66
CA LEU A 138 6.07 -15.99 5.75
C LEU A 138 7.20 -16.74 6.46
N TYR A 139 7.59 -16.27 7.65
CA TYR A 139 8.61 -16.93 8.47
C TYR A 139 8.15 -18.31 8.92
N PHE A 140 6.92 -18.41 9.44
CA PHE A 140 6.35 -19.68 9.88
C PHE A 140 6.23 -20.71 8.74
N LEU A 141 5.92 -20.26 7.53
CA LEU A 141 5.73 -21.13 6.36
C LEU A 141 7.01 -21.43 5.58
N ASP A 142 8.14 -20.81 5.94
CA ASP A 142 9.39 -20.86 5.18
C ASP A 142 9.19 -20.44 3.70
N ILE A 143 8.46 -19.34 3.48
CA ILE A 143 8.19 -18.80 2.14
C ILE A 143 9.02 -17.55 1.91
N ASP A 144 9.86 -17.59 0.87
CA ASP A 144 10.63 -16.44 0.40
C ASP A 144 10.00 -15.77 -0.83
N VAL A 145 10.66 -14.72 -1.33
CA VAL A 145 10.16 -13.95 -2.48
C VAL A 145 10.07 -14.78 -3.75
N ILE A 146 10.99 -15.73 -3.97
CA ILE A 146 11.03 -16.55 -5.19
C ILE A 146 9.85 -17.53 -5.19
N LYS A 147 9.59 -18.17 -4.05
CA LYS A 147 8.40 -19.02 -3.87
C LYS A 147 7.10 -18.24 -4.09
N ILE A 148 7.04 -16.97 -3.66
CA ILE A 148 5.88 -16.10 -3.93
C ILE A 148 5.72 -15.85 -5.44
N LEU A 149 6.80 -15.43 -6.13
CA LEU A 149 6.74 -15.10 -7.55
C LEU A 149 6.38 -16.31 -8.42
N LYS A 150 6.94 -17.48 -8.11
CA LYS A 150 6.69 -18.74 -8.84
C LYS A 150 5.43 -19.47 -8.38
N LYS A 151 4.72 -18.96 -7.36
CA LYS A 151 3.60 -19.64 -6.68
C LYS A 151 3.97 -21.05 -6.21
N ASP A 152 5.22 -21.22 -5.76
CA ASP A 152 5.80 -22.50 -5.33
C ASP A 152 5.55 -22.74 -3.83
N TYR A 153 4.29 -23.06 -3.52
CA TYR A 153 3.86 -23.46 -2.18
C TYR A 153 2.62 -24.36 -2.24
N ASN A 154 2.52 -25.30 -1.29
CA ASN A 154 1.53 -26.39 -1.33
C ASN A 154 0.12 -26.03 -0.84
N TYR A 155 -0.19 -24.75 -0.67
CA TYR A 155 -1.43 -24.31 -0.01
C TYR A 155 -2.21 -23.35 -0.91
N LYS A 156 -3.33 -23.85 -1.46
CA LYS A 156 -4.17 -23.14 -2.43
C LYS A 156 -4.91 -21.90 -1.90
N ASP A 157 -4.93 -21.70 -0.57
CA ASP A 157 -5.71 -20.63 0.08
C ASP A 157 -4.84 -19.58 0.80
N LEU A 158 -3.57 -19.43 0.40
CA LEU A 158 -2.66 -18.42 0.95
C LEU A 158 -2.76 -17.08 0.21
N TYR A 159 -3.97 -16.62 -0.11
CA TYR A 159 -4.23 -15.34 -0.79
C TYR A 159 -3.57 -14.15 -0.09
N ASN A 160 -3.49 -14.20 1.24
CA ASN A 160 -2.80 -13.16 2.00
C ASN A 160 -1.31 -13.09 1.62
N ILE A 161 -0.66 -14.21 1.32
CA ILE A 161 0.79 -14.29 1.04
C ILE A 161 1.13 -13.87 -0.38
N GLU A 162 0.30 -14.23 -1.35
CA GLU A 162 0.46 -13.80 -2.75
C GLU A 162 0.53 -12.28 -2.89
N ASN A 163 -0.23 -11.58 -2.05
CA ASN A 163 -0.22 -10.13 -2.00
C ASN A 163 0.92 -9.60 -1.09
N SER A 164 2.15 -9.63 -1.60
CA SER A 164 3.36 -9.19 -0.88
C SER A 164 4.16 -8.09 -1.62
N PRO A 165 3.51 -7.01 -2.08
CA PRO A 165 4.15 -6.03 -2.96
C PRO A 165 5.34 -5.32 -2.29
N HIS A 166 5.27 -5.03 -0.98
CA HIS A 166 6.36 -4.40 -0.26
C HIS A 166 7.61 -5.28 -0.11
N TYR A 167 7.44 -6.61 0.00
CA TYR A 167 8.58 -7.52 0.07
C TYR A 167 9.25 -7.65 -1.30
N ILE A 168 8.46 -7.79 -2.37
CA ILE A 168 8.99 -7.80 -3.74
C ILE A 168 9.70 -6.48 -4.05
N ALA A 169 9.10 -5.33 -3.71
CA ALA A 169 9.71 -4.01 -3.90
C ALA A 169 11.03 -3.86 -3.13
N TYR A 170 11.10 -4.38 -1.90
CA TYR A 170 12.34 -4.40 -1.13
C TYR A 170 13.43 -5.20 -1.83
N GLU A 171 13.13 -6.39 -2.35
CA GLU A 171 14.10 -7.23 -3.05
C GLU A 171 14.58 -6.58 -4.36
N ILE A 172 13.68 -5.91 -5.09
CA ILE A 172 14.02 -5.09 -6.27
C ILE A 172 15.01 -3.96 -5.88
N ASP A 173 14.70 -3.18 -4.84
CA ASP A 173 15.52 -2.04 -4.42
C ASP A 173 16.86 -2.44 -3.82
N ASN A 174 16.99 -3.69 -3.33
CA ASN A 174 18.25 -4.25 -2.85
C ASN A 174 19.02 -5.02 -3.93
N GLY A 175 18.58 -4.98 -5.19
CA GLY A 175 19.32 -5.51 -6.33
C GLY A 175 19.29 -7.03 -6.45
N ASN A 176 18.25 -7.70 -5.95
CA ASN A 176 18.06 -9.13 -6.15
C ASN A 176 17.82 -9.42 -7.64
N GLN A 177 18.86 -9.88 -8.34
CA GLN A 177 18.78 -10.06 -9.80
C GLN A 177 17.82 -11.17 -10.22
N GLU A 178 17.68 -12.24 -9.44
CA GLU A 178 16.73 -13.30 -9.77
C GLU A 178 15.29 -12.76 -9.80
N VAL A 179 14.91 -11.96 -8.80
CA VAL A 179 13.60 -11.28 -8.75
C VAL A 179 13.43 -10.33 -9.94
N ILE A 180 14.45 -9.50 -10.20
CA ILE A 180 14.41 -8.51 -11.28
C ILE A 180 14.27 -9.19 -12.64
N ASP A 181 15.04 -10.23 -12.92
CA ASP A 181 15.03 -10.95 -14.20
C ASP A 181 13.73 -11.70 -14.45
N LEU A 182 13.15 -12.33 -13.41
CA LEU A 182 11.82 -12.96 -13.50
C LEU A 182 10.74 -11.91 -13.89
N ILE A 183 10.75 -10.74 -13.24
CA ILE A 183 9.79 -9.66 -13.54
C ILE A 183 10.03 -9.08 -14.93
N LYS A 184 11.29 -8.84 -15.34
CA LYS A 184 11.64 -8.37 -16.69
C LYS A 184 11.15 -9.33 -17.77
N SER A 185 11.35 -10.63 -17.57
CA SER A 185 10.88 -11.66 -18.48
C SER A 185 9.36 -11.63 -18.61
N ALA A 186 8.64 -11.46 -17.50
CA ALA A 186 7.19 -11.37 -17.49
C ALA A 186 6.66 -10.09 -18.15
N LEU A 187 7.37 -8.96 -18.03
CA LEU A 187 7.04 -7.70 -18.73
C LEU A 187 7.26 -7.77 -20.24
N SER A 188 8.20 -8.61 -20.70
CA SER A 188 8.68 -8.61 -22.09
C SER A 188 8.13 -9.77 -22.94
N SER A 189 7.61 -10.83 -22.32
CA SER A 189 7.19 -12.06 -22.99
C SER A 189 5.76 -12.47 -22.65
N GLN A 190 5.03 -12.99 -23.64
CA GLN A 190 3.74 -13.64 -23.41
C GLN A 190 3.86 -15.00 -22.71
N LYS A 191 5.04 -15.60 -22.74
CA LYS A 191 5.37 -16.84 -22.01
C LYS A 191 6.54 -16.56 -21.08
N SER A 192 6.25 -16.45 -19.79
CA SER A 192 7.21 -16.23 -18.73
C SER A 192 7.07 -17.31 -17.66
N GLU A 193 8.10 -17.45 -16.83
CA GLU A 193 8.08 -18.39 -15.69
C GLU A 193 7.08 -17.98 -14.61
N ILE A 194 6.79 -16.67 -14.51
CA ILE A 194 5.84 -16.10 -13.55
C ILE A 194 4.75 -15.32 -14.27
N ASP A 195 3.57 -15.24 -13.67
CA ASP A 195 2.49 -14.35 -14.12
C ASP A 195 2.74 -12.91 -13.64
N LEU A 196 2.39 -11.90 -14.44
CA LEU A 196 2.29 -10.53 -13.95
C LEU A 196 1.03 -10.38 -13.09
N THR A 197 1.21 -10.33 -11.78
CA THR A 197 0.13 -10.14 -10.80
C THR A 197 -0.04 -8.67 -10.41
N TYR A 198 -1.17 -8.32 -9.80
CA TYR A 198 -1.37 -7.01 -9.18
C TYR A 198 -0.27 -6.70 -8.14
N SER A 199 0.16 -7.71 -7.37
CA SER A 199 1.21 -7.55 -6.37
C SER A 199 2.58 -7.21 -7.00
N ILE A 200 2.92 -7.82 -8.14
CA ILE A 200 4.14 -7.48 -8.88
C ILE A 200 4.06 -6.07 -9.47
N MET A 201 2.92 -5.69 -10.05
CA MET A 201 2.70 -4.33 -10.56
C MET A 201 2.85 -3.29 -9.45
N GLU A 202 2.19 -3.50 -8.32
CA GLU A 202 2.30 -2.64 -7.14
C GLU A 202 3.75 -2.58 -6.64
N ALA A 203 4.49 -3.71 -6.63
CA ALA A 203 5.89 -3.73 -6.25
C ALA A 203 6.79 -2.87 -7.17
N ILE A 204 6.57 -2.92 -8.48
CA ILE A 204 7.29 -2.03 -9.43
C ILE A 204 7.02 -0.57 -9.08
N PHE A 205 5.76 -0.22 -8.81
CA PHE A 205 5.37 1.15 -8.46
C PHE A 205 5.89 1.62 -7.11
N ILE A 206 6.11 0.72 -6.15
CA ILE A 206 6.72 1.04 -4.85
C ILE A 206 8.25 1.18 -4.98
N SER A 207 8.89 0.36 -5.81
CA SER A 207 10.33 0.31 -5.99
C SER A 207 10.91 1.55 -6.70
N ASN A 208 12.21 1.76 -6.57
CA ASN A 208 12.97 2.80 -7.24
C ASN A 208 13.64 2.29 -8.54
N ASN A 209 13.26 1.11 -9.03
CA ASN A 209 13.85 0.51 -10.22
C ASN A 209 13.26 1.11 -11.51
N LYS A 210 14.01 2.07 -12.08
CA LYS A 210 13.62 2.78 -13.29
C LYS A 210 13.46 1.87 -14.51
N GLU A 211 14.28 0.83 -14.63
CA GLU A 211 14.22 -0.07 -15.77
C GLU A 211 12.89 -0.86 -15.81
N LEU A 212 12.47 -1.42 -14.67
CA LEU A 212 11.18 -2.10 -14.54
C LEU A 212 10.01 -1.14 -14.78
N LEU A 213 10.12 0.10 -14.31
CA LEU A 213 9.12 1.14 -14.56
C LEU A 213 9.03 1.52 -16.05
N GLU A 214 10.17 1.68 -16.72
CA GLU A 214 10.24 1.96 -18.15
C GLU A 214 9.66 0.82 -18.99
N LEU A 215 9.97 -0.44 -18.64
CA LEU A 215 9.38 -1.62 -19.27
C LEU A 215 7.87 -1.69 -19.06
N THR A 216 7.39 -1.35 -17.86
CA THR A 216 5.95 -1.22 -17.58
C THR A 216 5.30 -0.15 -18.46
N GLY A 217 5.94 1.01 -18.64
CA GLY A 217 5.46 2.06 -19.55
C GLY A 217 5.41 1.61 -21.01
N LYS A 218 6.43 0.87 -21.49
CA LYS A 218 6.44 0.28 -22.84
C LYS A 218 5.32 -0.76 -23.01
N LEU A 219 5.10 -1.59 -21.98
CA LEU A 219 4.01 -2.57 -21.96
C LEU A 219 2.64 -1.87 -22.05
N LEU A 220 2.44 -0.78 -21.30
CA LEU A 220 1.20 0.01 -21.35
C LEU A 220 0.92 0.54 -22.76
N LEU A 221 1.94 1.08 -23.44
CA LEU A 221 1.82 1.56 -24.83
C LEU A 221 1.54 0.41 -25.81
N ALA A 222 2.13 -0.76 -25.58
CA ALA A 222 1.94 -1.95 -26.41
C ALA A 222 0.58 -2.64 -26.19
N ALA A 223 -0.09 -2.41 -25.05
CA ALA A 223 -1.31 -3.08 -24.61
C ALA A 223 -2.58 -2.77 -25.44
N LYS A 224 -2.44 -2.32 -26.70
CA LYS A 224 -3.48 -1.93 -27.68
C LYS A 224 -4.90 -2.42 -27.37
N LEU A 225 -5.18 -3.71 -27.61
CA LEU A 225 -6.51 -4.32 -27.39
C LEU A 225 -6.58 -5.16 -26.09
N GLN A 226 -5.49 -5.22 -25.31
CA GLN A 226 -5.40 -6.01 -24.10
C GLN A 226 -5.87 -5.19 -22.89
N GLU A 227 -7.19 -5.13 -22.70
CA GLU A 227 -7.84 -4.42 -21.57
C GLU A 227 -7.25 -4.85 -20.22
N GLY A 228 -7.05 -6.16 -20.02
CA GLY A 228 -6.52 -6.70 -18.77
C GLY A 228 -5.15 -6.15 -18.40
N VAL A 229 -4.23 -6.02 -19.36
CA VAL A 229 -2.89 -5.46 -19.13
C VAL A 229 -2.97 -3.98 -18.76
N ARG A 230 -3.80 -3.20 -19.48
CA ARG A 230 -4.04 -1.79 -19.12
C ARG A 230 -4.58 -1.66 -17.70
N GLN A 231 -5.54 -2.51 -17.36
CA GLN A 231 -6.17 -2.52 -16.04
C GLN A 231 -5.14 -2.81 -14.94
N GLN A 232 -4.34 -3.86 -15.10
CA GLN A 232 -3.27 -4.23 -14.17
C GLN A 232 -2.27 -3.09 -13.93
N ILE A 233 -1.94 -2.30 -14.96
CA ILE A 233 -0.99 -1.18 -14.83
C ILE A 233 -1.68 0.04 -14.21
N CYS A 234 -2.75 0.53 -14.84
CA CYS A 234 -3.37 1.80 -14.48
C CYS A 234 -4.08 1.75 -13.11
N GLU A 235 -4.62 0.60 -12.70
CA GLU A 235 -5.25 0.44 -11.38
C GLU A 235 -4.24 0.18 -10.26
N ASN A 236 -2.92 0.12 -10.51
CA ASN A 236 -1.93 -0.07 -9.44
C ASN A 236 -0.96 1.10 -9.27
N MET A 237 -0.83 1.97 -10.26
CA MET A 237 0.13 3.08 -10.20
C MET A 237 -0.13 4.07 -9.04
N ASP A 238 -1.36 4.13 -8.53
CA ASP A 238 -1.72 4.96 -7.38
C ASP A 238 -1.19 4.44 -6.04
N ARG A 239 -0.72 3.19 -5.98
CA ARG A 239 -0.24 2.53 -4.76
C ARG A 239 1.25 2.71 -4.49
N GLY A 240 1.98 3.27 -5.47
CA GLY A 240 3.41 3.44 -5.43
C GLY A 240 3.91 4.76 -4.85
N ILE A 241 5.17 5.06 -5.14
CA ILE A 241 5.76 6.38 -4.89
C ILE A 241 5.25 7.41 -5.90
N GLN A 242 5.32 8.69 -5.53
CA GLN A 242 4.77 9.80 -6.32
C GLN A 242 5.43 9.89 -7.71
N GLU A 243 6.74 9.72 -7.75
CA GLU A 243 7.56 9.85 -8.95
C GLU A 243 7.18 8.80 -10.01
N ASN A 244 6.90 7.57 -9.58
CA ASN A 244 6.50 6.49 -10.47
C ASN A 244 5.09 6.69 -11.03
N PHE A 245 4.18 7.22 -10.20
CA PHE A 245 2.86 7.64 -10.66
C PHE A 245 2.97 8.72 -11.73
N GLU A 246 3.75 9.77 -11.48
CA GLU A 246 3.92 10.90 -12.42
C GLU A 246 4.49 10.44 -13.77
N TYR A 247 5.45 9.51 -13.74
CA TYR A 247 6.03 8.93 -14.95
C TYR A 247 4.98 8.21 -15.81
N ILE A 248 4.21 7.27 -15.24
CA ILE A 248 3.17 6.57 -16.01
C ILE A 248 2.01 7.50 -16.37
N PHE A 249 1.68 8.46 -15.50
CA PHE A 249 0.65 9.47 -15.78
C PHE A 249 1.02 10.24 -17.05
N LYS A 250 2.29 10.63 -17.20
CA LYS A 250 2.75 11.37 -18.38
C LYS A 250 2.60 10.54 -19.66
N ILE A 251 2.86 9.23 -19.61
CA ILE A 251 2.62 8.32 -20.74
C ILE A 251 1.12 8.29 -21.10
N ILE A 252 0.25 8.19 -20.10
CA ILE A 252 -1.21 8.22 -20.30
C ILE A 252 -1.65 9.53 -20.97
N TYR A 253 -1.14 10.66 -20.48
CA TYR A 253 -1.45 11.99 -20.98
C TYR A 253 -0.95 12.19 -22.43
N ASP A 254 0.33 11.94 -22.67
CA ASP A 254 0.97 12.18 -23.98
C ASP A 254 0.44 11.27 -25.09
N SER A 255 0.01 10.07 -24.73
CA SER A 255 -0.50 9.07 -25.67
C SER A 255 -2.03 9.02 -25.77
N ASP A 256 -2.72 10.01 -25.17
CA ASP A 256 -4.18 10.15 -25.15
C ASP A 256 -4.92 8.89 -24.66
N LEU A 257 -4.32 8.15 -23.72
CA LEU A 257 -4.85 6.84 -23.29
C LEU A 257 -6.18 6.96 -22.52
N ILE A 258 -6.61 8.18 -22.17
CA ILE A 258 -7.88 8.45 -21.50
C ILE A 258 -9.12 8.02 -22.30
N ARG A 259 -8.96 7.75 -23.61
CA ARG A 259 -10.01 7.13 -24.44
C ARG A 259 -10.40 5.72 -23.99
N PHE A 260 -9.56 5.01 -23.25
CA PHE A 260 -9.84 3.66 -22.77
C PHE A 260 -10.60 3.67 -21.43
N SER A 261 -11.61 2.80 -21.31
CA SER A 261 -12.43 2.62 -20.09
C SER A 261 -11.62 2.31 -18.85
N SER A 262 -10.61 1.43 -18.97
CA SER A 262 -9.69 1.06 -17.91
C SER A 262 -8.94 2.28 -17.35
N VAL A 263 -8.53 3.21 -18.22
CA VAL A 263 -7.83 4.44 -17.81
C VAL A 263 -8.79 5.42 -17.15
N LYS A 264 -10.02 5.57 -17.65
CA LYS A 264 -11.04 6.41 -16.98
C LYS A 264 -11.38 5.89 -15.59
N ARG A 265 -11.51 4.57 -15.42
CA ARG A 265 -11.78 3.96 -14.12
C ARG A 265 -10.63 4.20 -13.15
N ALA A 266 -9.39 3.96 -13.60
CA ALA A 266 -8.20 4.30 -12.84
C ALA A 266 -8.20 5.80 -12.45
N LEU A 267 -8.61 6.68 -13.38
CA LEU A 267 -8.74 8.11 -13.14
C LEU A 267 -9.73 8.43 -12.00
N GLY A 268 -10.83 7.70 -11.92
CA GLY A 268 -11.80 7.81 -10.84
C GLY A 268 -11.26 7.30 -9.50
N THR A 269 -10.55 6.17 -9.50
CA THR A 269 -10.00 5.54 -8.28
C THR A 269 -8.88 6.36 -7.67
N TRP A 270 -7.80 6.66 -8.42
CA TRP A 270 -6.60 7.30 -7.86
C TRP A 270 -6.87 8.70 -7.26
N THR A 271 -7.94 9.38 -7.70
CA THR A 271 -8.40 10.70 -7.27
C THR A 271 -9.51 10.59 -6.24
N GLY A 272 -10.30 9.51 -6.26
CA GLY A 272 -11.52 9.36 -5.47
C GLY A 272 -12.74 10.08 -6.04
N LEU A 273 -12.70 10.50 -7.31
CA LEU A 273 -13.86 11.04 -8.03
C LEU A 273 -14.93 9.97 -8.30
N ALA A 274 -14.53 8.70 -8.42
CA ALA A 274 -15.46 7.58 -8.39
C ALA A 274 -15.87 7.30 -6.92
N ARG A 275 -17.11 7.65 -6.55
CA ARG A 275 -17.62 7.47 -5.17
C ARG A 275 -17.89 5.99 -4.87
N ASP A 276 -18.31 5.25 -5.88
CA ASP A 276 -18.64 3.82 -5.82
C ASP A 276 -18.53 3.16 -7.21
N GLU A 277 -18.80 1.86 -7.27
CA GLU A 277 -18.78 1.05 -8.51
C GLU A 277 -19.83 1.48 -9.55
N ASN A 278 -20.87 2.21 -9.14
CA ASN A 278 -21.94 2.71 -10.02
C ASN A 278 -21.65 4.11 -10.55
N THR A 279 -20.49 4.69 -10.22
CA THR A 279 -20.12 6.02 -10.68
C THR A 279 -19.95 6.03 -12.20
N ASP A 280 -20.70 6.92 -12.86
CA ASP A 280 -20.62 7.12 -14.30
C ASP A 280 -19.27 7.69 -14.72
N ILE A 281 -18.37 6.80 -15.17
CA ILE A 281 -17.02 7.13 -15.61
C ILE A 281 -16.96 8.01 -16.85
N THR A 282 -18.08 8.26 -17.53
CA THR A 282 -18.13 9.17 -18.68
C THR A 282 -18.05 10.64 -18.28
N LYS A 283 -18.31 10.94 -17.00
CA LYS A 283 -18.33 12.31 -16.45
C LYS A 283 -16.94 12.92 -16.21
N PHE A 284 -15.90 12.10 -16.19
CA PHE A 284 -14.51 12.52 -16.03
C PHE A 284 -13.64 11.97 -17.16
N GLY A 285 -12.57 12.69 -17.47
CA GLY A 285 -11.65 12.35 -18.55
C GLY A 285 -10.67 13.48 -18.80
N LYS A 286 -10.87 14.19 -19.91
CA LYS A 286 -9.89 15.15 -20.44
C LYS A 286 -9.61 16.32 -19.49
N LYS A 287 -10.66 16.91 -18.90
CA LYS A 287 -10.54 18.05 -17.99
C LYS A 287 -9.68 17.71 -16.78
N GLU A 288 -10.01 16.62 -16.09
CA GLU A 288 -9.29 16.16 -14.90
C GLU A 288 -7.84 15.80 -15.24
N LEU A 289 -7.62 15.15 -16.39
CA LEU A 289 -6.28 14.80 -16.85
C LEU A 289 -5.43 16.05 -17.15
N GLU A 290 -6.01 17.09 -17.76
CA GLU A 290 -5.32 18.37 -17.98
C GLU A 290 -4.97 19.08 -16.67
N ILE A 291 -5.88 19.07 -15.69
CA ILE A 291 -5.64 19.63 -14.36
C ILE A 291 -4.50 18.88 -13.66
N ILE A 292 -4.55 17.55 -13.63
CA ILE A 292 -3.50 16.73 -13.00
C ILE A 292 -2.15 16.94 -13.70
N ASN A 293 -2.11 17.00 -15.04
CA ASN A 293 -0.87 17.29 -15.77
C ASN A 293 -0.27 18.66 -15.38
N LYS A 294 -1.12 19.69 -15.24
CA LYS A 294 -0.66 21.01 -14.75
C LYS A 294 -0.17 20.95 -13.30
N LEU A 295 -0.83 20.19 -12.44
CA LEU A 295 -0.42 20.01 -11.04
C LEU A 295 0.93 19.28 -10.92
N ILE A 296 1.19 18.29 -11.76
CA ILE A 296 2.48 17.60 -11.82
C ILE A 296 3.58 18.58 -12.26
N ALA A 297 3.33 19.38 -13.29
CA ALA A 297 4.28 20.37 -13.78
C ALA A 297 4.49 21.55 -12.80
N ASN A 298 3.44 21.94 -12.08
CA ASN A 298 3.45 23.02 -11.10
C ASN A 298 2.56 22.67 -9.90
N PRO A 299 3.11 22.07 -8.83
CA PRO A 299 2.34 21.69 -7.64
C PRO A 299 1.63 22.86 -6.95
N LYS A 300 2.09 24.11 -7.14
CA LYS A 300 1.46 25.31 -6.57
C LYS A 300 0.20 25.76 -7.29
N TYR A 301 -0.07 25.22 -8.49
CA TYR A 301 -1.33 25.46 -9.20
C TYR A 301 -2.56 25.08 -8.36
N GLU A 302 -2.41 24.17 -7.40
CA GLU A 302 -3.45 23.84 -6.44
C GLU A 302 -4.01 25.06 -5.70
N ASP A 303 -3.20 26.07 -5.38
CA ASP A 303 -3.66 27.26 -4.64
C ASP A 303 -4.56 28.16 -5.50
N GLU A 304 -4.47 28.05 -6.83
CA GLU A 304 -5.42 28.66 -7.78
C GLU A 304 -6.70 27.83 -7.85
N LEU A 305 -6.58 26.51 -7.96
CA LEU A 305 -7.74 25.60 -8.01
C LEU A 305 -8.64 25.73 -6.78
N LEU A 306 -8.06 25.93 -5.59
CA LEU A 306 -8.84 26.11 -4.35
C LEU A 306 -9.69 27.39 -4.33
N LYS A 307 -9.48 28.33 -5.26
CA LYS A 307 -10.28 29.56 -5.39
C LYS A 307 -11.35 29.45 -6.46
N SER A 308 -11.46 28.31 -7.14
CA SER A 308 -12.41 28.09 -8.22
C SER A 308 -13.84 27.93 -7.72
N ASP A 309 -14.80 28.35 -8.54
CA ASP A 309 -16.22 28.04 -8.37
C ASP A 309 -16.56 26.61 -8.85
N ASP A 310 -15.60 25.90 -9.45
CA ASP A 310 -15.76 24.53 -9.94
C ASP A 310 -15.35 23.50 -8.87
N ASN A 311 -16.30 22.67 -8.45
CA ASN A 311 -16.08 21.66 -7.40
C ASN A 311 -14.97 20.66 -7.76
N VAL A 312 -14.81 20.31 -9.04
CA VAL A 312 -13.79 19.34 -9.50
C VAL A 312 -12.40 19.96 -9.40
N GLU A 313 -12.27 21.23 -9.76
CA GLU A 313 -11.01 21.97 -9.62
C GLU A 313 -10.59 22.05 -8.16
N VAL A 314 -11.49 22.51 -7.28
CA VAL A 314 -11.24 22.57 -5.82
C VAL A 314 -10.87 21.20 -5.27
N TYR A 315 -11.61 20.15 -5.66
CA TYR A 315 -11.34 18.78 -5.23
C TYR A 315 -9.96 18.29 -5.65
N LEU A 316 -9.55 18.52 -6.91
CA LEU A 316 -8.24 18.11 -7.40
C LEU A 316 -7.11 18.92 -6.75
N GLY A 317 -7.34 20.17 -6.38
CA GLY A 317 -6.42 20.96 -5.55
C GLY A 317 -6.20 20.34 -4.17
N LEU A 318 -7.28 19.90 -3.50
CA LEU A 318 -7.21 19.19 -2.21
C LEU A 318 -6.53 17.82 -2.35
N TRP A 319 -6.89 17.05 -3.37
CA TRP A 319 -6.27 15.75 -3.68
C TRP A 319 -4.76 15.89 -3.88
N ASN A 320 -4.29 16.90 -4.62
CA ASN A 320 -2.86 17.13 -4.84
C ASN A 320 -2.10 17.42 -3.53
N LYS A 321 -2.70 18.20 -2.62
CA LYS A 321 -2.16 18.40 -1.26
C LYS A 321 -2.09 17.07 -0.50
N ALA A 322 -3.18 16.30 -0.53
CA ALA A 322 -3.28 15.03 0.17
C ALA A 322 -2.32 13.96 -0.38
N ALA A 323 -1.96 14.01 -1.66
CA ALA A 323 -0.97 13.12 -2.27
C ALA A 323 0.43 13.31 -1.66
N ARG A 324 0.72 14.48 -1.09
CA ARG A 324 1.99 14.74 -0.38
C ARG A 324 1.86 14.57 1.13
N ASP A 325 0.85 15.20 1.74
CA ASP A 325 0.49 15.01 3.14
C ASP A 325 -0.98 15.40 3.36
N ILE A 326 -1.78 14.45 3.85
CA ILE A 326 -3.20 14.66 4.15
C ILE A 326 -3.45 15.88 5.05
N ARG A 327 -2.51 16.23 5.93
CA ARG A 327 -2.63 17.41 6.79
C ARG A 327 -2.76 18.71 5.99
N ASP A 328 -1.99 18.85 4.91
CA ASP A 328 -2.03 20.04 4.06
C ASP A 328 -3.41 20.19 3.40
N SER A 329 -4.04 19.06 3.04
CA SER A 329 -5.41 19.05 2.51
C SER A 329 -6.46 19.37 3.57
N VAL A 330 -6.31 18.84 4.80
CA VAL A 330 -7.25 19.13 5.89
C VAL A 330 -7.19 20.61 6.28
N GLU A 331 -6.00 21.19 6.42
CA GLU A 331 -5.83 22.61 6.73
C GLU A 331 -6.40 23.51 5.62
N ALA A 332 -6.24 23.14 4.36
CA ALA A 332 -6.85 23.84 3.23
C ALA A 332 -8.39 23.75 3.28
N MET A 333 -8.93 22.57 3.56
CA MET A 333 -10.38 22.34 3.67
C MET A 333 -10.99 23.15 4.83
N GLU A 334 -10.35 23.20 6.01
CA GLU A 334 -10.82 24.00 7.13
C GLU A 334 -10.89 25.49 6.81
N LYS A 335 -9.94 26.02 6.03
CA LYS A 335 -9.96 27.41 5.55
C LYS A 335 -11.12 27.64 4.59
N LEU A 336 -11.31 26.74 3.62
CA LEU A 336 -12.41 26.82 2.67
C LEU A 336 -13.78 26.80 3.36
N LEU A 337 -13.98 25.92 4.35
CA LEU A 337 -15.24 25.84 5.11
C LEU A 337 -15.55 27.12 5.90
N LYS A 338 -14.54 27.91 6.28
CA LYS A 338 -14.72 29.18 6.99
C LYS A 338 -15.01 30.35 6.05
N SER A 339 -14.51 30.32 4.81
CA SER A 339 -14.58 31.46 3.89
C SER A 339 -15.58 31.28 2.75
N SER A 340 -15.91 30.04 2.38
CA SER A 340 -16.71 29.76 1.19
C SER A 340 -18.21 29.80 1.47
N LYS A 341 -18.99 30.41 0.57
CA LYS A 341 -20.46 30.27 0.51
C LYS A 341 -20.91 29.11 -0.40
N TYR A 342 -19.99 28.62 -1.25
CA TYR A 342 -20.18 27.49 -2.16
C TYR A 342 -19.37 26.28 -1.64
N HIS A 343 -19.53 25.08 -2.22
CA HIS A 343 -18.73 23.88 -1.84
C HIS A 343 -18.97 23.29 -0.42
N ILE A 344 -20.01 23.72 0.30
CA ILE A 344 -20.36 23.20 1.64
C ILE A 344 -21.21 21.91 1.58
N LYS A 345 -21.81 21.60 0.41
CA LYS A 345 -22.53 20.35 0.15
C LYS A 345 -21.74 19.51 -0.84
N LEU A 346 -21.22 18.37 -0.39
CA LEU A 346 -20.58 17.33 -1.21
C LEU A 346 -21.41 16.04 -1.22
#